data_AF-A0A354FFI9-F1
#
_entry.id   AF-A0A354FFI9-F1
#
_cell.length_a   1.000
_cell.length_b   1.000
_cell.length_c   1.000
_cell.angle_alpha   90.00
_cell.angle_beta   90.00
_cell.angle_gamma   90.00
#
_symmetry.space_group_name_H-M   'P 1'
#
loop_
_entity.id
_entity.type
_entity.pdbx_description
1 polymer ?
#
loop_
_entity_poly.entity_id
_entity_poly.type
_entity_poly.pdbx_seq_one_letter_code
_entity_poly.pdbx_strand_id
1 'polypeptide(L)'
;DGRLEISNNRAERSIKPFVIGRKNWIFANTPNGARASAIYYSLIVSARENGLNPFEYLTWIFANAPNLGKPGYAASVKDFLPGSTVMPEKVFTPQPENANTEKYAWEEN
;
A
#
# COMPACT_ATOMS: atom_id res chain seq x y z
N ASP A 1 14.44 11.10 -32.92
CA ASP A 1 14.46 11.22 -31.45
C ASP A 1 13.14 10.67 -30.91
N GLY A 2 13.06 9.35 -30.73
CA GLY A 2 11.81 8.61 -30.51
C GLY A 2 11.90 7.74 -29.24
N ARG A 3 12.07 8.38 -28.08
CA ARG A 3 12.34 7.71 -26.79
C ARG A 3 11.12 7.68 -25.85
N LEU A 4 9.91 7.68 -26.40
CA LEU A 4 8.69 7.47 -25.61
C LEU A 4 8.15 6.08 -25.92
N GLU A 5 8.48 5.12 -25.05
CA GLU A 5 7.81 3.82 -24.99
C GLU A 5 6.31 4.08 -24.82
N ILE A 6 5.52 3.93 -25.88
CA ILE A 6 4.05 4.07 -25.89
C ILE A 6 3.37 2.88 -25.17
N SER A 7 4.10 2.17 -24.31
CA SER A 7 3.60 0.98 -23.63
C SER A 7 2.81 1.38 -22.38
N ASN A 8 1.48 1.34 -22.49
CA ASN A 8 0.53 1.47 -21.39
C ASN A 8 0.62 0.30 -20.38
N ASN A 9 1.45 -0.71 -20.65
CA ASN A 9 1.53 -1.96 -19.89
C ASN A 9 1.85 -1.73 -18.39
N ARG A 10 2.64 -0.71 -18.05
CA ARG A 10 2.93 -0.35 -16.64
C ARG A 10 1.72 0.25 -15.94
N ALA A 11 0.99 1.14 -16.61
CA ALA A 11 -0.24 1.74 -16.08
C ALA A 11 -1.40 0.72 -16.04
N GLU A 12 -1.46 -0.18 -17.01
CA GLU A 12 -2.41 -1.30 -17.02
C GLU A 12 -2.12 -2.29 -15.88
N ARG A 13 -0.84 -2.62 -15.62
CA ARG A 13 -0.46 -3.46 -14.48
C ARG A 13 -0.77 -2.81 -13.14
N SER A 14 -0.61 -1.48 -13.01
CA SER A 14 -0.92 -0.77 -11.76
C SER A 14 -2.42 -0.60 -11.52
N ILE A 15 -3.25 -0.51 -12.56
CA ILE A 15 -4.72 -0.38 -12.45
C ILE A 15 -5.44 -1.74 -12.33
N LYS A 16 -4.84 -2.84 -12.82
CA LYS A 16 -5.45 -4.19 -12.77
C LYS A 16 -5.91 -4.63 -11.36
N PRO A 17 -5.14 -4.45 -10.28
CA PRO A 17 -5.58 -4.83 -8.94
C PRO A 17 -6.75 -3.95 -8.44
N PHE A 18 -6.82 -2.70 -8.87
CA PHE A 18 -7.93 -1.78 -8.56
C PHE A 18 -9.22 -2.16 -9.29
N VAL A 19 -9.13 -2.57 -10.56
CA VAL A 19 -10.28 -3.06 -11.35
C VAL A 19 -10.82 -4.37 -10.76
N ILE A 20 -9.94 -5.30 -10.40
CA ILE A 20 -10.32 -6.58 -9.77
C ILE A 20 -10.89 -6.34 -8.36
N GLY A 21 -10.29 -5.44 -7.59
CA GLY A 21 -10.71 -5.09 -6.23
C GLY A 21 -12.12 -4.51 -6.16
N ARG A 22 -12.51 -3.63 -7.11
CA ARG A 22 -13.87 -3.03 -7.13
C ARG A 22 -15.00 -4.06 -7.11
N LYS A 23 -14.80 -5.24 -7.71
CA LYS A 23 -15.80 -6.32 -7.70
C LYS A 23 -16.01 -6.95 -6.31
N ASN A 24 -15.02 -6.83 -5.42
CA ASN A 24 -15.02 -7.35 -4.05
C ASN A 24 -15.18 -6.26 -2.98
N TRP A 25 -15.18 -4.98 -3.36
CA TRP A 25 -15.27 -3.87 -2.41
C TRP A 25 -16.74 -3.53 -2.14
N ILE A 26 -17.25 -4.08 -1.03
CA ILE A 26 -18.63 -3.91 -0.52
C ILE A 26 -19.05 -2.42 -0.43
N PHE A 27 -18.10 -1.48 -0.37
CA PHE A 27 -18.34 -0.04 -0.24
C PHE A 27 -18.29 0.75 -1.55
N ALA A 28 -17.95 0.15 -2.70
CA ALA A 28 -17.77 0.91 -3.94
C ALA A 28 -19.07 1.43 -4.60
N ASN A 29 -20.25 1.10 -4.04
CA ASN A 29 -21.56 1.43 -4.64
C ASN A 29 -22.07 2.85 -4.31
N THR A 30 -21.28 3.67 -3.60
CA THR A 30 -21.60 5.08 -3.34
C THR A 30 -20.39 5.95 -3.62
N PRO A 31 -20.55 7.24 -4.00
CA PRO A 31 -19.42 8.15 -4.21
C PRO A 31 -18.50 8.26 -2.98
N ASN A 32 -19.08 8.24 -1.77
CA ASN A 32 -18.33 8.28 -0.52
C ASN A 32 -17.51 7.00 -0.30
N GLY A 33 -18.11 5.84 -0.54
CA GLY A 33 -17.41 4.58 -0.40
C GLY A 33 -16.36 4.35 -1.50
N ALA A 34 -16.60 4.81 -2.72
CA ALA A 34 -15.58 4.83 -3.78
C ALA A 34 -14.36 5.69 -3.39
N ARG A 35 -14.60 6.87 -2.78
CA ARG A 35 -13.53 7.74 -2.26
C ARG A 35 -12.78 7.06 -1.13
N ALA A 36 -13.48 6.46 -0.17
CA ALA A 36 -12.86 5.72 0.93
C ALA A 36 -11.98 4.58 0.41
N SER A 37 -12.51 3.76 -0.50
CA SER A 37 -11.77 2.66 -1.13
C SER A 37 -10.51 3.12 -1.87
N ALA A 38 -10.57 4.25 -2.58
CA ALA A 38 -9.39 4.84 -3.22
C ALA A 38 -8.31 5.24 -2.20
N ILE A 39 -8.72 5.82 -1.05
CA ILE A 39 -7.79 6.16 0.03
C ILE A 39 -7.13 4.90 0.60
N TYR A 40 -7.91 3.87 0.93
CA TYR A 40 -7.36 2.60 1.44
C TYR A 40 -6.38 1.97 0.45
N TYR A 41 -6.73 1.94 -0.83
CA TYR A 41 -5.84 1.37 -1.85
C TYR A 41 -4.54 2.15 -1.99
N SER A 42 -4.59 3.48 -1.99
CA SER A 42 -3.40 4.32 -2.01
C SER A 42 -2.48 4.05 -0.82
N LEU A 43 -3.03 3.86 0.39
CA LEU A 43 -2.25 3.53 1.59
C LEU A 43 -1.61 2.13 1.49
N ILE A 44 -2.37 1.14 1.03
CA ILE A 44 -1.88 -0.24 0.86
C ILE A 44 -0.75 -0.30 -0.17
N VAL A 45 -0.93 0.35 -1.33
CA VAL A 45 0.10 0.38 -2.38
C VAL A 45 1.33 1.12 -1.87
N SER A 46 1.16 2.28 -1.23
CA SER A 46 2.28 3.03 -0.65
C SER A 46 3.06 2.19 0.38
N ALA A 47 2.37 1.42 1.23
CA ALA A 47 3.02 0.52 2.18
C ALA A 47 3.86 -0.56 1.47
N ARG A 48 3.29 -1.20 0.43
CA ARG A 48 3.99 -2.25 -0.35
C ARG A 48 5.22 -1.71 -1.07
N GLU A 49 5.10 -0.56 -1.74
CA GLU A 49 6.21 0.07 -2.45
C GLU A 49 7.36 0.49 -1.51
N ASN A 50 7.08 0.65 -0.21
CA ASN A 50 8.08 0.97 0.81
C ASN A 50 8.51 -0.24 1.67
N GLY A 51 8.15 -1.47 1.28
CA GLY A 51 8.55 -2.68 2.02
C GLY A 51 7.89 -2.80 3.41
N LEU A 52 6.71 -2.23 3.59
CA LEU A 52 5.94 -2.31 4.82
C LEU A 52 4.86 -3.39 4.70
N ASN A 53 4.54 -4.05 5.81
CA ASN A 53 3.39 -4.94 5.90
C ASN A 53 2.11 -4.09 5.90
N PRO A 54 1.25 -4.18 4.86
CA PRO A 54 0.09 -3.30 4.75
C PRO A 54 -0.92 -3.44 5.89
N PHE A 55 -1.04 -4.64 6.47
CA PHE A 55 -1.96 -4.89 7.57
C PHE A 55 -1.49 -4.21 8.86
N GLU A 56 -0.21 -4.40 9.22
CA GLU A 56 0.37 -3.75 10.40
C GLU A 56 0.43 -2.23 10.24
N TYR A 57 0.74 -1.74 9.04
CA TYR A 57 0.76 -0.32 8.72
C TYR A 57 -0.62 0.34 8.91
N LEU A 58 -1.67 -0.25 8.35
CA LEU A 58 -3.05 0.25 8.52
C LEU A 58 -3.51 0.17 9.99
N THR A 59 -3.21 -0.94 10.67
CA THR A 59 -3.54 -1.11 12.10
C THR A 59 -2.90 -0.01 12.94
N TRP A 60 -1.63 0.28 12.68
CA TRP A 60 -0.91 1.33 13.39
C TRP A 60 -1.48 2.72 13.09
N ILE A 61 -1.81 3.02 11.83
CA ILE A 61 -2.50 4.28 11.46
C ILE A 61 -3.82 4.42 12.22
N PHE A 62 -4.68 3.41 12.24
CA PHE A 62 -5.99 3.52 12.89
C PHE A 62 -5.92 3.61 14.42
N ALA A 63 -4.89 3.04 15.04
CA ALA A 63 -4.67 3.18 16.48
C ALA A 63 -4.18 4.60 16.86
N ASN A 64 -3.40 5.25 15.98
CA ASN A 64 -2.70 6.49 16.30
C ASN A 64 -3.38 7.75 15.73
N ALA A 65 -3.99 7.67 14.54
CA ALA A 65 -4.60 8.83 13.89
C ALA A 65 -5.70 9.51 14.73
N PRO A 66 -6.58 8.79 15.46
CA PRO A 66 -7.55 9.42 16.36
C PRO A 66 -6.92 10.08 17.59
N ASN A 67 -5.68 9.72 17.92
CA ASN A 67 -4.95 10.17 19.11
C ASN A 67 -3.82 11.15 18.78
N LEU A 68 -3.85 11.76 17.58
CA LEU A 68 -2.82 12.66 17.11
C LEU A 68 -2.51 13.79 18.12
N GLY A 69 -1.23 13.97 18.44
CA GLY A 69 -0.77 15.02 19.35
C GLY A 69 -0.93 14.71 20.84
N LYS A 70 -1.43 13.53 21.22
CA LYS A 70 -1.39 13.06 22.61
C LYS A 70 0.00 12.48 22.93
N PRO A 71 0.50 12.67 24.16
CA PRO A 71 1.78 12.06 24.57
C PRO A 71 1.70 10.53 24.44
N GLY A 72 2.70 9.95 23.78
CA GLY A 72 2.77 8.50 23.50
C GLY A 72 2.15 8.06 22.16
N TYR A 73 1.57 8.97 21.37
CA TYR A 73 1.06 8.70 20.02
C TYR A 73 1.81 9.54 18.97
N ALA A 74 1.57 9.25 17.69
CA ALA A 74 2.07 10.08 16.59
C ALA A 74 1.70 11.55 16.79
N ALA A 75 2.64 12.46 16.52
CA ALA A 75 2.48 13.89 16.75
C ALA A 75 1.97 14.62 15.50
N SER A 76 2.32 14.12 14.32
CA SER A 76 2.00 14.73 13.02
C SER A 76 1.59 13.69 11.98
N VAL A 77 0.86 14.15 10.96
CA VAL A 77 0.53 13.31 9.80
C VAL A 77 1.81 12.79 9.10
N LYS A 78 2.90 13.55 9.16
CA LYS A 78 4.21 13.13 8.62
C LYS A 78 4.74 11.87 9.29
N ASP A 79 4.39 11.64 10.55
CA ASP A 79 4.84 10.47 11.30
C ASP A 79 4.23 9.19 10.73
N PHE A 80 3.10 9.30 10.00
CA PHE A 80 2.48 8.18 9.31
C PHE A 80 3.11 7.84 7.97
N LEU A 81 3.98 8.70 7.42
CA LEU A 81 4.54 8.46 6.11
C LEU A 81 5.60 7.35 6.16
N PRO A 82 5.71 6.55 5.07
CA PRO A 82 6.81 5.61 4.93
C PRO A 82 8.17 6.32 5.08
N GLY A 83 9.07 5.80 5.91
CA GLY A 83 10.36 6.41 6.25
C GLY A 83 10.38 7.26 7.53
N SER A 84 9.25 7.41 8.22
CA SER A 84 9.19 7.98 9.57
C SER A 84 9.88 7.08 10.61
N THR A 85 10.63 7.69 11.54
CA THR A 85 11.32 7.00 12.65
C THR A 85 10.37 6.60 13.78
N VAL A 86 9.10 7.01 13.73
CA VAL A 86 8.09 6.76 14.77
C VAL A 86 7.36 5.41 14.55
N MET A 87 7.51 4.81 13.36
CA MET A 87 6.84 3.55 13.03
C MET A 87 7.45 2.38 13.80
N PRO A 88 6.61 1.48 14.37
CA PRO A 88 7.11 0.34 15.12
C PRO A 88 7.71 -0.71 14.19
N GLU A 89 8.74 -1.42 14.66
CA GLU A 89 9.51 -2.39 13.87
C GLU A 89 8.64 -3.47 13.21
N LYS A 90 7.56 -3.88 13.88
CA LYS A 90 6.59 -4.85 13.36
C LYS A 90 5.87 -4.44 12.06
N VAL A 91 5.88 -3.14 11.72
CA VAL A 91 5.27 -2.62 10.49
C VAL A 91 6.15 -2.91 9.28
N PHE A 92 7.45 -3.08 9.48
CA PHE A 92 8.34 -3.51 8.41
C PHE A 92 8.12 -4.99 8.13
N THR A 93 8.06 -5.37 6.85
CA THR A 93 8.03 -6.80 6.53
C THR A 93 9.35 -7.42 6.96
N PRO A 94 9.36 -8.59 7.64
CA PRO A 94 10.59 -9.34 7.80
C PRO A 94 11.11 -9.64 6.39
N GLN A 95 12.28 -9.09 6.05
CA GLN A 95 12.98 -9.43 4.82
C GLN A 95 13.27 -10.93 4.92
N PRO A 96 12.73 -11.79 4.03
CA PRO A 96 13.16 -13.17 4.03
C PRO A 96 14.66 -13.18 3.77
N GLU A 97 15.43 -13.71 4.73
CA GLU A 97 16.90 -13.79 4.66
C GLU A 97 17.38 -14.52 3.39
N ASN A 98 16.49 -15.21 2.67
CA ASN A 98 16.77 -15.89 1.41
C ASN A 98 15.56 -15.82 0.45
N ALA A 99 15.22 -14.67 -0.13
CA ALA A 99 14.32 -14.61 -1.29
C ALA A 99 15.02 -15.17 -2.53
N ASN A 100 15.25 -16.49 -2.53
CA ASN A 100 15.58 -17.22 -3.74
C ASN A 100 14.41 -17.05 -4.71
N THR A 101 14.74 -16.50 -5.89
CA THR A 101 13.93 -16.36 -7.10
C THR A 101 12.75 -17.35 -7.16
N GLU A 102 11.57 -16.95 -6.68
CA GLU A 102 10.33 -17.63 -7.04
C GLU A 102 10.03 -17.27 -8.50
N LYS A 103 10.71 -18.01 -9.38
CA LYS A 103 10.42 -18.13 -10.80
C LYS A 103 8.94 -18.52 -10.91
N TYR A 104 8.10 -17.60 -11.37
CA TYR A 104 6.66 -17.86 -11.41
C TYR A 104 6.36 -19.01 -12.39
N ALA A 105 5.38 -19.85 -12.07
CA ALA A 105 5.01 -21.08 -12.80
C ALA A 105 4.58 -20.89 -14.28
N TRP A 106 4.68 -19.69 -14.82
CA TRP A 106 4.41 -19.32 -16.22
C TRP A 106 5.65 -18.81 -16.97
N GLU A 107 6.84 -18.88 -16.36
CA GLU A 107 8.12 -18.62 -17.04
C GLU A 107 8.75 -19.89 -17.66
N GLU A 108 8.05 -21.02 -17.60
CA GLU A 108 8.39 -22.26 -18.31
C GLU A 108 7.23 -22.65 -19.24
N ASN A 109 7.25 -22.14 -20.47
CA ASN A 109 6.76 -22.75 -21.71
C ASN A 109 7.10 -21.86 -22.91
#